data_AF-A0A834ZL83-F1
#
_entry.id   AF-A0A834ZL83-F1
#
_cell.length_a   1.000
_cell.length_b   1.000
_cell.length_c   1.000
_cell.angle_alpha   90.00
_cell.angle_beta   90.00
_cell.angle_gamma   90.00
#
_symmetry.space_group_name_H-M   'P 1'
#
loop_
_entity.id
_entity.type
_entity.pdbx_description
1 polymer ?
#
loop_
_entity_poly.entity_id
_entity_poly.type
_entity_poly.pdbx_seq_one_letter_code
_entity_poly.pdbx_strand_id
1 'polypeptide(L)'
;MIVENTLEHGFLQAVWSFLTMQLQLASVFYTFSMGTRTHFFGRTILHGGAKYRATGRGFVVEHKRFSENYRLYAHSHFVKAIELGVILTVYASHSPIAKSTFVYIAMSISSWFLVVSWIMAPFVFNPSGFDWLKAVYDFDEFMNWIWYRSGVFSKAEESWETWWYEEQGHLRMTGLWGKLLEIILDLRFFFFQYGIVYQLGIAGRNTSIGVYLISWIYMIVAVGIYVIIAYARDKYAAKEHIYYRLIQSLVIVLTVLVIAILLEFTPFKFIDLLTSLLAFIPAGWGLISIAQVLRPFLQSTVVWETLVSLARLYDILFGVIIMVPVALLSWMPGFQSMQTRILFNEAFSRGLQISRILTGKNLILTSDLSVAKLTTLWVLAEILHLDHAIETMFSSVSFILKCEEIGMKPVTKWS
;
A
#
# COMPACT_ATOMS: atom_id res chain seq x y z
N MET A 1 23.36 24.86 -8.11
CA MET A 1 23.86 23.62 -8.74
C MET A 1 24.30 23.76 -10.19
N ILE A 2 23.44 23.80 -11.24
CA ILE A 2 23.97 23.91 -12.64
C ILE A 2 24.72 25.23 -12.87
N VAL A 3 24.13 26.35 -12.44
CA VAL A 3 24.74 27.68 -12.57
C VAL A 3 26.07 27.76 -11.81
N GLU A 4 26.07 27.28 -10.57
CA GLU A 4 27.24 27.23 -9.68
C GLU A 4 28.37 26.35 -10.24
N ASN A 5 28.08 25.09 -10.63
CA ASN A 5 29.07 24.22 -11.25
C ASN A 5 29.59 24.76 -12.59
N THR A 6 28.76 25.49 -13.33
CA THR A 6 29.18 26.12 -14.59
C THR A 6 30.23 27.21 -14.35
N LEU A 7 30.05 28.00 -13.28
CA LEU A 7 30.98 29.05 -12.88
C LEU A 7 32.29 28.48 -12.32
N GLU A 8 32.23 27.39 -11.56
CA GLU A 8 33.40 26.81 -10.89
C GLU A 8 34.21 25.86 -11.78
N HIS A 9 33.54 25.03 -12.58
CA HIS A 9 34.16 23.89 -13.28
C HIS A 9 33.95 23.92 -14.81
N GLY A 10 33.24 24.93 -15.32
CA GLY A 10 32.92 25.08 -16.74
C GLY A 10 31.63 24.35 -17.17
N PHE A 11 31.04 24.80 -18.27
CA PHE A 11 29.70 24.36 -18.72
C PHE A 11 29.61 22.86 -19.03
N LEU A 12 30.57 22.30 -19.78
CA LEU A 12 30.54 20.89 -20.18
C LEU A 12 30.62 19.97 -18.96
N GLN A 13 31.49 20.30 -18.00
CA GLN A 13 31.62 19.56 -16.75
C GLN A 13 30.35 19.66 -15.91
N ALA A 14 29.71 20.83 -15.87
CA ALA A 14 28.44 21.02 -15.18
C ALA A 14 27.31 20.16 -15.77
N VAL A 15 27.21 20.07 -17.10
CA VAL A 15 26.24 19.20 -17.80
C VAL A 15 26.52 17.73 -17.52
N TRP A 16 27.78 17.29 -17.59
CA TRP A 16 28.15 15.91 -17.30
C TRP A 16 27.85 15.51 -15.85
N SER A 17 28.21 16.36 -14.89
CA SER A 17 27.88 16.17 -13.47
C SER A 17 26.37 16.11 -13.26
N PHE A 18 25.60 16.98 -13.90
CA PHE A 18 24.14 16.95 -13.81
C PHE A 18 23.57 15.62 -14.32
N LEU A 19 23.99 15.15 -15.50
CA LEU A 19 23.54 13.87 -16.05
C LEU A 19 23.90 12.70 -15.14
N THR A 20 25.13 12.70 -14.60
CA THR A 20 25.59 11.68 -13.64
C THR A 20 24.70 11.64 -12.39
N MET A 21 24.35 12.80 -11.84
CA MET A 21 23.45 12.89 -10.69
C MET A 21 22.03 12.39 -11.02
N GLN A 22 21.52 12.64 -12.23
CA GLN A 22 20.22 12.11 -12.64
C GLN A 22 20.23 10.59 -12.76
N LEU A 23 21.31 10.00 -13.30
CA LEU A 23 21.50 8.56 -13.36
C LEU A 23 21.59 7.93 -11.96
N GLN A 24 22.16 8.65 -10.99
CA GLN A 24 22.18 8.29 -9.56
C GLN A 24 20.86 8.58 -8.83
N LEU A 25 19.80 8.91 -9.57
CA LEU A 25 18.45 9.13 -9.05
C LEU A 25 18.35 10.30 -8.06
N ALA A 26 19.21 11.33 -8.21
CA ALA A 26 19.20 12.50 -7.33
C ALA A 26 17.84 13.21 -7.28
N SER A 27 17.11 13.26 -8.40
CA SER A 27 15.76 13.85 -8.42
C SER A 27 14.74 13.05 -7.58
N VAL A 28 14.85 11.71 -7.58
CA VAL A 28 14.01 10.84 -6.74
C VAL A 28 14.33 11.07 -5.26
N PHE A 29 15.62 11.08 -4.91
CA PHE A 29 16.09 11.36 -3.56
C PHE A 29 15.62 12.73 -3.06
N TYR A 30 15.80 13.77 -3.87
CA TYR A 30 15.44 15.13 -3.51
C TYR A 30 13.93 15.30 -3.31
N THR A 31 13.12 14.76 -4.22
CA THR A 31 11.66 14.76 -4.10
C THR A 31 11.18 14.06 -2.83
N PHE A 32 11.78 12.91 -2.50
CA PHE A 32 11.51 12.21 -1.26
C PHE A 32 11.95 13.01 -0.02
N SER A 33 13.17 13.53 0.00
CA SER A 33 13.68 14.33 1.11
C SER A 33 12.86 15.60 1.36
N MET A 34 12.42 16.27 0.30
CA MET A 34 11.54 17.43 0.42
C MET A 34 10.16 17.05 0.94
N GLY A 35 9.60 15.91 0.53
CA GLY A 35 8.36 15.37 1.10
C GLY A 35 8.45 15.21 2.63
N THR A 36 9.56 14.65 3.11
CA THR A 36 9.84 14.50 4.55
C THR A 36 9.84 15.87 5.25
N ARG A 37 10.60 16.84 4.72
CA ARG A 37 10.71 18.18 5.30
C ARG A 37 9.35 18.88 5.34
N THR A 38 8.62 18.88 4.23
CA THR A 38 7.31 19.54 4.13
C THR A 38 6.30 18.93 5.09
N HIS A 39 6.24 17.59 5.21
CA HIS A 39 5.31 16.93 6.12
C HIS A 39 5.57 17.30 7.59
N PHE A 40 6.81 17.17 8.07
CA PHE A 40 7.12 17.44 9.47
C PHE A 40 7.14 18.93 9.81
N PHE A 41 7.50 19.78 8.85
CA PHE A 41 7.36 21.23 8.98
C PHE A 41 5.88 21.64 9.12
N GLY A 42 5.02 21.14 8.23
CA GLY A 42 3.58 21.38 8.28
C GLY A 42 2.95 20.86 9.58
N ARG A 43 3.33 19.65 10.02
CA ARG A 43 2.87 19.08 11.30
C ARG A 43 3.26 19.96 12.49
N THR A 44 4.48 20.49 12.49
CA THR A 44 4.94 21.40 13.56
C THR A 44 4.14 22.70 13.57
N ILE A 45 3.78 23.25 12.40
CA ILE A 45 2.95 24.45 12.30
C ILE A 45 1.52 24.20 12.83
N LEU A 46 0.90 23.06 12.46
CA LEU A 46 -0.50 22.77 12.77
C LEU A 46 -0.72 22.29 14.21
N HIS A 47 0.23 21.52 14.75
CA HIS A 47 0.06 20.82 16.04
C HIS A 47 1.09 21.21 17.10
N GLY A 48 2.22 21.80 16.70
CA GLY A 48 3.39 21.93 17.55
C GLY A 48 4.06 20.58 17.82
N GLY A 49 4.92 20.54 18.85
CA GLY A 49 5.51 19.28 19.35
C GLY A 49 6.59 18.70 18.44
N ALA A 50 7.69 19.44 18.23
CA ALA A 50 8.85 18.91 17.53
C ALA A 50 9.44 17.71 18.32
N LYS A 51 9.53 16.55 17.66
CA LYS A 51 10.17 15.35 18.21
C LYS A 51 11.53 15.17 17.55
N TYR A 52 12.60 15.20 18.35
CA TYR A 52 13.91 14.79 17.84
C TYR A 52 13.90 13.28 17.64
N ARG A 53 14.30 12.84 16.45
CA ARG A 53 14.57 11.44 16.16
C ARG A 53 16.05 11.33 15.84
N ALA A 54 16.78 10.56 16.64
CA ALA A 54 18.22 10.42 16.48
C ALA A 54 18.54 9.86 15.09
N THR A 55 19.42 10.53 14.37
CA THR A 55 20.07 9.95 13.19
C THR A 55 21.01 8.86 13.70
N GLY A 56 20.67 7.60 13.45
CA GLY A 56 21.47 6.48 13.93
C GLY A 56 22.93 6.62 13.49
N ARG A 57 23.87 6.43 14.42
CA ARG A 57 25.30 6.25 14.10
C ARG A 57 25.54 4.79 13.72
N GLY A 58 24.88 4.34 12.67
CA GLY A 58 25.04 3.00 12.12
C GLY A 58 25.99 3.01 10.92
N PHE A 59 26.55 1.86 10.58
CA PHE A 59 27.12 1.68 9.25
C PHE A 59 25.99 1.92 8.23
N VAL A 60 26.21 2.82 7.27
CA VAL A 60 25.28 3.18 6.16
C VAL A 60 24.95 1.97 5.25
N VAL A 61 25.48 0.78 5.58
CA VAL A 61 25.53 -0.43 4.77
C VAL A 61 24.48 -1.48 5.17
N GLU A 62 23.65 -1.20 6.17
CA GLU A 62 22.63 -2.14 6.63
C GLU A 62 21.31 -2.00 5.87
N HIS A 63 20.75 -3.14 5.46
CA HIS A 63 19.41 -3.21 4.91
C HIS A 63 18.37 -2.87 5.99
N LYS A 64 17.52 -1.89 5.72
CA LYS A 64 16.40 -1.53 6.60
C LYS A 64 15.15 -2.34 6.26
N ARG A 65 14.61 -3.00 7.28
CA ARG A 65 13.41 -3.83 7.18
C ARG A 65 12.21 -3.01 6.71
N PHE A 66 11.30 -3.62 5.97
CA PHE A 66 10.09 -2.92 5.51
C PHE A 66 9.24 -2.38 6.68
N SER A 67 9.12 -3.12 7.78
CA SER A 67 8.43 -2.67 9.00
C SER A 67 8.98 -1.33 9.53
N GLU A 68 10.31 -1.15 9.51
CA GLU A 68 10.97 0.09 9.92
C GLU A 68 10.68 1.23 8.93
N ASN A 69 10.82 0.97 7.63
CA ASN A 69 10.51 1.96 6.59
C ASN A 69 9.04 2.39 6.63
N TYR A 70 8.10 1.45 6.84
CA TYR A 70 6.69 1.73 6.98
C TYR A 70 6.42 2.66 8.16
N ARG A 71 6.94 2.34 9.35
CA ARG A 71 6.80 3.19 10.54
C ARG A 71 7.35 4.61 10.37
N LEU A 72 8.36 4.79 9.53
CA LEU A 72 8.97 6.10 9.27
C LEU A 72 8.19 6.90 8.22
N TYR A 73 7.67 6.24 7.20
CA TYR A 73 7.21 6.91 5.98
C TYR A 73 5.72 6.74 5.65
N ALA A 74 4.95 5.96 6.43
CA ALA A 74 3.53 5.71 6.20
C ALA A 74 2.72 7.01 5.98
N HIS A 75 2.64 7.89 6.97
CA HIS A 75 1.84 9.13 6.89
C HIS A 75 2.51 10.26 6.11
N SER A 76 3.85 10.25 6.03
CA SER A 76 4.60 11.33 5.39
C SER A 76 4.70 11.16 3.87
N HIS A 77 4.73 9.92 3.37
CA HIS A 77 4.94 9.60 1.96
C HIS A 77 3.93 8.58 1.45
N PHE A 78 3.87 7.38 2.03
CA PHE A 78 3.18 6.25 1.40
C PHE A 78 1.68 6.48 1.25
N VAL A 79 0.98 6.83 2.33
CA VAL A 79 -0.47 7.10 2.30
C VAL A 79 -0.78 8.25 1.32
N LYS A 80 0.04 9.30 1.31
CA LYS A 80 -0.12 10.44 0.40
C LYS A 80 0.14 10.07 -1.07
N ALA A 81 1.11 9.19 -1.32
CA ALA A 81 1.42 8.69 -2.65
C ALA A 81 0.30 7.82 -3.20
N ILE A 82 -0.28 6.95 -2.36
CA ILE A 82 -1.45 6.13 -2.69
C ILE A 82 -2.65 7.04 -2.97
N GLU A 83 -2.92 8.02 -2.10
CA GLU A 83 -3.99 9.01 -2.30
C GLU A 83 -3.84 9.74 -3.65
N LEU A 84 -2.65 10.28 -3.92
CA LEU A 84 -2.38 10.99 -5.18
C LEU A 84 -2.46 10.05 -6.39
N GLY A 85 -1.97 8.81 -6.29
CA GLY A 85 -2.07 7.80 -7.34
C GLY A 85 -3.51 7.44 -7.68
N VAL A 86 -4.38 7.31 -6.67
CA VAL A 86 -5.83 7.10 -6.87
C VAL A 86 -6.44 8.29 -7.61
N ILE A 87 -6.14 9.52 -7.19
CA ILE A 87 -6.65 10.74 -7.85
C ILE A 87 -6.21 10.80 -9.31
N LEU A 88 -4.93 10.52 -9.60
CA LEU A 88 -4.40 10.52 -10.97
C LEU A 88 -5.03 9.43 -11.84
N THR A 89 -5.35 8.27 -11.26
CA THR A 89 -6.03 7.17 -11.95
C THR A 89 -7.47 7.53 -12.29
N VAL A 90 -8.18 8.17 -11.36
CA VAL A 90 -9.54 8.69 -11.59
C VAL A 90 -9.52 9.79 -12.66
N TYR A 91 -8.55 10.70 -12.58
CA TYR A 91 -8.37 11.75 -13.58
C TYR A 91 -8.08 11.17 -14.98
N ALA A 92 -7.23 10.16 -15.08
CA ALA A 92 -6.92 9.48 -16.35
C ALA A 92 -8.15 8.80 -16.98
N SER A 93 -9.02 8.22 -16.15
CA SER A 93 -10.18 7.45 -16.61
C SER A 93 -11.39 8.31 -16.97
N HIS A 94 -11.62 9.42 -16.25
CA HIS A 94 -12.86 10.20 -16.37
C HIS A 94 -12.69 11.58 -17.03
N SER A 95 -11.46 12.10 -17.15
CA SER A 95 -11.24 13.43 -17.73
C SER A 95 -11.37 13.42 -19.26
N PRO A 96 -12.18 14.31 -19.87
CA PRO A 96 -12.21 14.48 -21.31
C PRO A 96 -10.86 14.91 -21.89
N ILE A 97 -10.06 15.64 -21.11
CA ILE A 97 -8.72 16.11 -21.50
C ILE A 97 -7.72 14.95 -21.58
N ALA A 98 -7.95 13.87 -20.81
CA ALA A 98 -7.11 12.68 -20.84
C ALA A 98 -7.18 11.91 -22.17
N LYS A 99 -8.16 12.21 -23.05
CA LYS A 99 -8.25 11.63 -24.40
C LYS A 99 -7.07 12.02 -25.30
N SER A 100 -6.47 13.19 -25.05
CA SER A 100 -5.23 13.59 -25.70
C SER A 100 -4.04 13.07 -24.90
N THR A 101 -3.38 12.02 -25.41
CA THR A 101 -2.25 11.37 -24.74
C THR A 101 -1.12 12.35 -24.41
N PHE A 102 -0.79 13.25 -25.34
CA PHE A 102 0.31 14.21 -25.12
C PHE A 102 -0.04 15.24 -24.03
N VAL A 103 -1.24 15.83 -24.07
CA VAL A 103 -1.67 16.83 -23.09
C VAL A 103 -1.79 16.20 -21.70
N TYR A 104 -2.32 14.98 -21.61
CA TYR A 104 -2.38 14.24 -20.35
C TYR A 104 -0.99 14.01 -19.74
N ILE A 105 -0.05 13.49 -20.53
CA ILE A 105 1.30 13.19 -20.06
C ILE A 105 1.99 14.48 -19.60
N ALA A 106 1.93 15.54 -20.42
CA ALA A 106 2.57 16.82 -20.11
C ALA A 106 2.07 17.42 -18.78
N MET A 107 0.76 17.29 -18.47
CA MET A 107 0.18 17.83 -17.25
C MET A 107 0.37 16.94 -16.01
N SER A 108 0.48 15.62 -16.17
CA SER A 108 0.46 14.66 -15.05
C SER A 108 1.80 14.03 -14.71
N ILE A 109 2.81 14.14 -15.58
CA ILE A 109 4.10 13.45 -15.39
C ILE A 109 4.82 13.84 -14.10
N SER A 110 4.73 15.10 -13.68
CA SER A 110 5.32 15.56 -12.42
C SER A 110 4.64 14.94 -11.20
N SER A 111 3.32 14.81 -11.23
CA SER A 111 2.54 14.17 -10.16
C SER A 111 2.79 12.66 -10.10
N TRP A 112 2.88 11.98 -11.25
CA TRP A 112 3.26 10.56 -11.29
C TRP A 112 4.70 10.35 -10.82
N PHE A 113 5.63 11.23 -11.20
CA PHE A 113 7.01 11.19 -10.71
C PHE A 113 7.06 11.35 -9.18
N LEU A 114 6.22 12.22 -8.61
CA LEU A 114 6.07 12.38 -7.16
C LEU A 114 5.59 11.08 -6.49
N VAL A 115 4.53 10.45 -7.03
CA VAL A 115 4.00 9.17 -6.53
C VAL A 115 5.07 8.08 -6.53
N VAL A 116 5.75 7.90 -7.67
CA VAL A 116 6.81 6.89 -7.81
C VAL A 116 7.96 7.18 -6.86
N SER A 117 8.37 8.44 -6.73
CA SER A 117 9.47 8.82 -5.84
C SER A 117 9.14 8.54 -4.37
N TRP A 118 7.92 8.85 -3.93
CA TRP A 118 7.48 8.62 -2.55
C TRP A 118 7.34 7.15 -2.19
N ILE A 119 6.93 6.29 -3.13
CA ILE A 119 6.83 4.84 -2.91
C ILE A 119 8.20 4.18 -3.00
N MET A 120 8.98 4.47 -4.04
CA MET A 120 10.16 3.67 -4.39
C MET A 120 11.45 4.09 -3.68
N ALA A 121 11.60 5.37 -3.30
CA ALA A 121 12.87 5.86 -2.75
C ALA A 121 13.36 5.08 -1.51
N PRO A 122 12.52 4.72 -0.52
CA PRO A 122 12.96 3.92 0.63
C PRO A 122 13.54 2.55 0.27
N PHE A 123 13.21 2.00 -0.91
CA PHE A 123 13.72 0.70 -1.37
C PHE A 123 14.91 0.87 -2.30
N VAL A 124 14.85 1.85 -3.20
CA VAL A 124 15.92 2.21 -4.13
C VAL A 124 17.20 2.58 -3.37
N PHE A 125 17.11 3.37 -2.31
CA PHE A 125 18.28 3.79 -1.52
C PHE A 125 18.60 2.85 -0.36
N ASN A 126 17.92 1.71 -0.26
CA ASN A 126 18.14 0.71 0.77
C ASN A 126 19.00 -0.45 0.22
N PRO A 127 20.16 -0.76 0.82
CA PRO A 127 21.00 -1.88 0.40
C PRO A 127 20.20 -3.18 0.27
N SER A 128 20.33 -3.89 -0.85
CA SER A 128 19.56 -5.12 -1.14
C SER A 128 18.03 -4.94 -1.11
N GLY A 129 17.51 -3.73 -1.29
CA GLY A 129 16.07 -3.44 -1.31
C GLY A 129 15.29 -4.13 -2.44
N PHE A 130 15.99 -4.62 -3.48
CA PHE A 130 15.40 -5.43 -4.56
C PHE A 130 15.89 -6.89 -4.56
N ASP A 131 16.25 -7.42 -3.40
CA ASP A 131 16.50 -8.86 -3.24
C ASP A 131 15.18 -9.58 -2.98
N TRP A 132 14.85 -10.59 -3.80
CA TRP A 132 13.60 -11.34 -3.65
C TRP A 132 13.44 -11.97 -2.26
N LEU A 133 14.49 -12.64 -1.75
CA LEU A 133 14.40 -13.31 -0.45
C LEU A 133 14.22 -12.29 0.68
N LYS A 134 14.91 -11.15 0.60
CA LYS A 134 14.69 -10.05 1.56
C LYS A 134 13.28 -9.50 1.49
N ALA A 135 12.73 -9.27 0.29
CA ALA A 135 11.36 -8.80 0.15
C ALA A 135 10.34 -9.75 0.78
N VAL A 136 10.55 -11.08 0.66
CA VAL A 136 9.71 -12.09 1.33
C VAL A 136 9.84 -11.99 2.86
N TYR A 137 11.06 -11.93 3.39
CA TYR A 137 11.28 -11.82 4.84
C TYR A 137 10.77 -10.50 5.43
N ASP A 138 10.92 -9.40 4.70
CA ASP A 138 10.39 -8.10 5.07
C ASP A 138 8.87 -8.09 5.17
N PHE A 139 8.21 -8.82 4.27
CA PHE A 139 6.76 -8.97 4.29
C PHE A 139 6.29 -9.81 5.47
N ASP A 140 6.94 -10.95 5.73
CA ASP A 140 6.66 -11.78 6.91
C ASP A 140 6.86 -10.99 8.22
N GLU A 141 7.96 -10.25 8.34
CA GLU A 141 8.22 -9.41 9.50
C GLU A 141 7.17 -8.30 9.66
N PHE A 142 6.77 -7.66 8.57
CA PHE A 142 5.70 -6.66 8.59
C PHE A 142 4.38 -7.27 9.08
N MET A 143 4.00 -8.44 8.59
CA MET A 143 2.79 -9.13 9.05
C MET A 143 2.88 -9.56 10.52
N ASN A 144 4.03 -10.05 10.96
CA ASN A 144 4.28 -10.37 12.36
C ASN A 144 4.14 -9.12 13.25
N TRP A 145 4.68 -7.98 12.83
CA TRP A 145 4.55 -6.69 13.53
C TRP A 145 3.10 -6.16 13.57
N ILE A 146 2.34 -6.33 12.48
CA ILE A 146 0.92 -5.95 12.39
C ILE A 146 0.06 -6.73 13.38
N TRP A 147 0.30 -8.03 13.51
CA TRP A 147 -0.50 -8.94 14.33
C TRP A 147 0.04 -9.16 15.74
N TYR A 148 1.21 -8.58 16.06
CA TYR A 148 1.80 -8.68 17.38
C TYR A 148 0.85 -8.09 18.44
N ARG A 149 0.52 -8.88 19.47
CA ARG A 149 -0.36 -8.43 20.54
C ARG A 149 0.39 -7.43 21.43
N SER A 150 -0.13 -6.21 21.50
CA SER A 150 0.46 -5.16 22.33
C SER A 150 0.42 -5.54 23.81
N GLY A 151 1.57 -5.46 24.48
CA GLY A 151 1.68 -5.56 25.93
C GLY A 151 1.81 -4.18 26.57
N VAL A 152 1.72 -4.08 27.90
CA VAL A 152 1.85 -2.80 28.62
C VAL A 152 3.18 -2.09 28.35
N PHE A 153 4.24 -2.85 28.03
CA PHE A 153 5.58 -2.34 27.75
C PHE A 153 6.05 -2.58 26.31
N SER A 154 5.15 -2.96 25.39
CA SER A 154 5.54 -3.14 23.99
C SER A 154 5.96 -1.82 23.39
N LYS A 155 6.98 -1.85 22.53
CA LYS A 155 7.47 -0.68 21.80
C LYS A 155 6.82 -0.60 20.42
N ALA A 156 6.81 0.60 19.83
CA ALA A 156 6.37 0.80 18.44
C ALA A 156 7.14 -0.06 17.42
N GLU A 157 8.38 -0.47 17.73
CA GLU A 157 9.16 -1.38 16.88
C GLU A 157 8.61 -2.80 16.82
N GLU A 158 7.90 -3.24 17.87
CA GLU A 158 7.42 -4.61 18.04
C GLU A 158 5.93 -4.74 17.72
N SER A 159 5.13 -3.71 18.03
CA SER A 159 3.67 -3.73 17.89
C SER A 159 3.18 -2.60 16.99
N TRP A 160 2.42 -2.95 15.95
CA TRP A 160 1.69 -1.97 15.13
C TRP A 160 0.73 -1.12 15.96
N GLU A 161 0.04 -1.71 16.93
CA GLU A 161 -0.94 -0.98 17.74
C GLU A 161 -0.25 0.09 18.61
N THR A 162 0.90 -0.23 19.20
CA THR A 162 1.69 0.78 19.94
C THR A 162 2.15 1.89 19.00
N TRP A 163 2.67 1.54 17.83
CA TRP A 163 3.10 2.53 16.82
C TRP A 163 1.95 3.42 16.36
N TRP A 164 0.78 2.85 16.09
CA TRP A 164 -0.43 3.56 15.65
C TRP A 164 -0.84 4.63 16.67
N TYR A 165 -0.82 4.30 17.96
CA TYR A 165 -1.10 5.25 19.02
C TYR A 165 -0.01 6.32 19.19
N GLU A 166 1.26 5.94 19.05
CA GLU A 166 2.38 6.90 19.10
C GLU A 166 2.34 7.90 17.94
N GLU A 167 2.05 7.43 16.73
CA GLU A 167 2.03 8.25 15.52
C GLU A 167 0.96 9.36 15.63
N GLN A 168 -0.21 9.01 16.17
CA GLN A 168 -1.31 9.94 16.47
C GLN A 168 -1.12 10.79 17.72
N GLY A 169 -0.01 10.61 18.46
CA GLY A 169 0.22 11.31 19.74
C GLY A 169 0.13 12.84 19.64
N HIS A 170 0.47 13.40 18.48
CA HIS A 170 0.39 14.84 18.21
C HIS A 170 -1.03 15.42 18.31
N LEU A 171 -2.07 14.64 17.95
CA LEU A 171 -3.47 15.06 18.02
C LEU A 171 -3.94 15.34 19.45
N ARG A 172 -3.28 14.74 20.45
CA ARG A 172 -3.58 14.99 21.87
C ARG A 172 -3.17 16.38 22.32
N MET A 173 -2.08 16.93 21.77
CA MET A 173 -1.56 18.26 22.10
C MET A 173 -2.10 19.36 21.18
N THR A 174 -2.86 18.98 20.15
CA THR A 174 -3.39 19.91 19.15
C THR A 174 -4.53 20.75 19.71
N GLY A 175 -4.48 22.07 19.51
CA GLY A 175 -5.55 22.99 19.89
C GLY A 175 -6.83 22.82 19.04
N LEU A 176 -7.93 23.45 19.45
CA LEU A 176 -9.23 23.33 18.78
C LEU A 176 -9.17 23.70 17.28
N TRP A 177 -8.49 24.77 16.93
CA TRP A 177 -8.32 25.20 15.54
C TRP A 177 -7.51 24.22 14.70
N GLY A 178 -6.46 23.60 15.27
CA GLY A 178 -5.70 22.57 14.59
C GLY A 178 -6.54 21.32 14.32
N LYS A 179 -7.36 20.90 15.29
CA LYS A 179 -8.31 19.79 15.11
C LYS A 179 -9.37 20.09 14.05
N LEU A 180 -9.89 21.32 14.03
CA LEU A 180 -10.83 21.75 13.00
C LEU A 180 -10.19 21.74 11.61
N LEU A 181 -8.95 22.22 11.48
CA LEU A 181 -8.22 22.18 10.22
C LEU A 181 -7.97 20.75 9.74
N GLU A 182 -7.65 19.80 10.63
CA GLU A 182 -7.53 18.39 10.25
C GLU A 182 -8.83 17.82 9.68
N ILE A 183 -9.96 18.09 10.36
CA ILE A 183 -11.28 17.67 9.86
C ILE A 183 -11.55 18.27 8.48
N ILE A 184 -11.28 19.57 8.29
CA ILE A 184 -11.45 20.26 7.00
C ILE A 184 -10.56 19.63 5.92
N LEU A 185 -9.31 19.31 6.24
CA LEU A 185 -8.39 18.66 5.31
C LEU A 185 -8.88 17.25 4.97
N ASP A 186 -9.43 16.50 5.92
CA ASP A 186 -9.98 15.16 5.70
C ASP A 186 -11.27 15.17 4.88
N LEU A 187 -12.02 16.29 4.85
CA LEU A 187 -13.21 16.40 4.01
C LEU A 187 -12.92 16.15 2.52
N ARG A 188 -11.66 16.32 2.09
CA ARG A 188 -11.22 16.02 0.71
C ARG A 188 -11.58 14.60 0.26
N PHE A 189 -11.52 13.61 1.15
CA PHE A 189 -11.88 12.23 0.81
C PHE A 189 -13.35 12.09 0.41
N PHE A 190 -14.25 12.84 1.07
CA PHE A 190 -15.68 12.85 0.74
C PHE A 190 -15.98 13.66 -0.53
N PHE A 191 -15.23 14.73 -0.79
CA PHE A 191 -15.33 15.45 -2.07
C PHE A 191 -14.91 14.56 -3.24
N PHE A 192 -13.86 13.75 -3.09
CA PHE A 192 -13.45 12.79 -4.12
C PHE A 192 -14.50 11.69 -4.31
N GLN A 193 -15.02 11.12 -3.22
CA GLN A 193 -16.11 10.15 -3.29
C GLN A 193 -17.31 10.74 -4.03
N TYR A 194 -17.73 11.95 -3.67
CA TYR A 194 -18.84 12.66 -4.31
C TYR A 194 -18.64 12.81 -5.82
N GLY A 195 -17.44 13.24 -6.25
CA GLY A 195 -17.11 13.38 -7.67
C GLY A 195 -17.17 12.07 -8.45
N ILE A 196 -16.73 10.97 -7.84
CA ILE A 196 -16.69 9.64 -8.48
C ILE A 196 -18.08 9.00 -8.52
N VAL A 197 -18.88 9.11 -7.47
CA VAL A 197 -20.21 8.48 -7.37
C VAL A 197 -21.13 8.93 -8.51
N TYR A 198 -21.07 10.19 -8.93
CA TYR A 198 -21.89 10.69 -10.04
C TYR A 198 -21.43 10.23 -11.43
N GLN A 199 -20.24 9.66 -11.54
CA GLN A 199 -19.77 9.05 -12.78
C GLN A 199 -20.20 7.59 -12.91
N LEU A 200 -20.67 6.95 -11.82
CA LEU A 200 -21.13 5.58 -11.84
C LEU A 200 -22.38 5.44 -12.73
N GLY A 201 -22.47 4.34 -13.49
CA GLY A 201 -23.60 4.08 -14.39
C GLY A 201 -24.95 4.09 -13.66
N ILE A 202 -24.99 3.62 -12.41
CA ILE A 202 -26.17 3.58 -11.55
C ILE A 202 -26.74 4.98 -11.24
N ALA A 203 -25.92 6.03 -11.26
CA ALA A 203 -26.36 7.39 -11.02
C ALA A 203 -27.20 7.93 -12.20
N GLY A 204 -27.10 7.33 -13.40
CA GLY A 204 -27.94 7.70 -14.54
C GLY A 204 -27.86 9.18 -14.94
N ARG A 205 -26.69 9.82 -14.74
CA ARG A 205 -26.45 11.28 -14.88
C ARG A 205 -27.26 12.17 -13.92
N ASN A 206 -27.95 11.59 -12.95
CA ASN A 206 -28.62 12.34 -11.89
C ASN A 206 -27.58 12.81 -10.86
N THR A 207 -27.37 14.12 -10.78
CA THR A 207 -26.43 14.76 -9.85
C THR A 207 -27.10 15.24 -8.55
N SER A 208 -28.25 14.66 -8.20
CA SER A 208 -28.92 15.00 -6.95
C SER A 208 -28.11 14.52 -5.74
N ILE A 209 -28.11 15.34 -4.68
CA ILE A 209 -27.43 15.00 -3.42
C ILE A 209 -27.95 13.70 -2.80
N GLY A 210 -29.19 13.31 -3.14
CA GLY A 210 -29.78 12.03 -2.72
C GLY A 210 -29.00 10.81 -3.24
N VAL A 211 -28.48 10.85 -4.47
CA VAL A 211 -27.65 9.75 -5.02
C VAL A 211 -26.37 9.58 -4.19
N TYR A 212 -25.74 10.69 -3.82
CA TYR A 212 -24.57 10.67 -2.95
C TYR A 212 -24.92 10.12 -1.56
N LEU A 213 -26.00 10.59 -0.93
CA LEU A 213 -26.43 10.09 0.39
C LEU A 213 -26.78 8.60 0.37
N ILE A 214 -27.46 8.11 -0.68
CA ILE A 214 -27.76 6.69 -0.88
C ILE A 214 -26.48 5.87 -1.05
N SER A 215 -25.45 6.42 -1.68
CA SER A 215 -24.15 5.73 -1.88
C SER A 215 -23.50 5.32 -0.56
N TRP A 216 -23.79 6.00 0.56
CA TRP A 216 -23.29 5.64 1.89
C TRP A 216 -23.83 4.31 2.41
N ILE A 217 -24.94 3.80 1.86
CA ILE A 217 -25.43 2.45 2.16
C ILE A 217 -24.33 1.41 1.87
N TYR A 218 -23.54 1.62 0.80
CA TYR A 218 -22.40 0.75 0.50
C TYR A 218 -21.42 0.67 1.67
N MET A 219 -21.03 1.81 2.26
CA MET A 219 -20.11 1.85 3.40
C MET A 219 -20.70 1.17 4.64
N ILE A 220 -21.98 1.41 4.93
CA ILE A 220 -22.67 0.80 6.06
C ILE A 220 -22.71 -0.73 5.89
N VAL A 221 -23.05 -1.21 4.70
CA VAL A 221 -23.08 -2.66 4.38
C VAL A 221 -21.68 -3.26 4.47
N ALA A 222 -20.66 -2.61 3.92
CA ALA A 222 -19.28 -3.10 3.98
C ALA A 222 -18.77 -3.24 5.42
N VAL A 223 -19.00 -2.22 6.26
CA VAL A 223 -18.66 -2.28 7.70
C VAL A 223 -19.50 -3.35 8.41
N GLY A 224 -20.79 -3.48 8.10
CA GLY A 224 -21.66 -4.51 8.65
C GLY A 224 -21.17 -5.93 8.34
N ILE A 225 -20.80 -6.19 7.08
CA ILE A 225 -20.20 -7.46 6.65
C ILE A 225 -18.91 -7.73 7.42
N TYR A 226 -18.04 -6.72 7.52
CA TYR A 226 -16.79 -6.84 8.28
C TYR A 226 -17.03 -7.23 9.75
N VAL A 227 -17.95 -6.53 10.44
CA VAL A 227 -18.30 -6.81 11.83
C VAL A 227 -18.89 -8.21 11.99
N ILE A 228 -19.74 -8.66 11.07
CA ILE A 228 -20.29 -10.03 11.09
C ILE A 228 -19.18 -11.07 10.96
N ILE A 229 -18.24 -10.88 10.02
CA ILE A 229 -17.11 -11.80 9.81
C ILE A 229 -16.18 -11.80 11.04
N ALA A 230 -15.89 -10.63 11.60
CA ALA A 230 -15.04 -10.51 12.79
C ALA A 230 -15.67 -11.20 14.00
N TYR A 231 -16.95 -10.94 14.27
CA TYR A 231 -17.70 -11.61 15.34
C TYR A 231 -17.77 -13.12 15.14
N ALA A 232 -18.03 -13.58 13.90
CA ALA A 232 -18.06 -14.99 13.57
C ALA A 232 -16.68 -15.65 13.76
N ARG A 233 -15.59 -14.95 13.46
CA ARG A 233 -14.23 -15.43 13.69
C ARG A 233 -13.99 -15.64 15.18
N ASP A 234 -14.24 -14.64 16.00
CA ASP A 234 -13.94 -14.72 17.44
C ASP A 234 -14.77 -15.80 18.14
N LYS A 235 -16.00 -16.02 17.69
CA LYS A 235 -16.91 -17.00 18.28
C LYS A 235 -16.66 -18.43 17.79
N TYR A 236 -16.46 -18.62 16.48
CA TYR A 236 -16.49 -19.95 15.85
C TYR A 236 -15.14 -20.40 15.28
N ALA A 237 -14.20 -19.50 14.95
CA ALA A 237 -13.02 -19.91 14.19
C ALA A 237 -12.10 -20.87 14.96
N ALA A 238 -12.04 -20.82 16.30
CA ALA A 238 -11.19 -21.73 17.09
C ALA A 238 -11.93 -22.97 17.62
N LYS A 239 -13.26 -22.93 17.68
CA LYS A 239 -14.10 -23.98 18.29
C LYS A 239 -14.82 -24.84 17.25
N GLU A 240 -15.27 -24.21 16.17
CA GLU A 240 -16.23 -24.74 15.21
C GLU A 240 -15.89 -24.25 13.79
N HIS A 241 -14.77 -24.74 13.24
CA HIS A 241 -14.26 -24.30 11.93
C HIS A 241 -15.29 -24.43 10.79
N ILE A 242 -16.16 -25.45 10.82
CA ILE A 242 -17.18 -25.69 9.80
C ILE A 242 -18.22 -24.57 9.79
N TYR A 243 -18.69 -24.13 10.96
CA TYR A 243 -19.67 -23.05 11.08
C TYR A 243 -19.08 -21.71 10.63
N TYR A 244 -17.82 -21.44 10.97
CA TYR A 244 -17.12 -20.26 10.47
C TYR A 244 -17.04 -20.24 8.93
N ARG A 245 -16.63 -21.37 8.32
CA ARG A 245 -16.57 -21.52 6.85
C ARG A 245 -17.95 -21.39 6.20
N LEU A 246 -18.99 -21.92 6.84
CA LEU A 246 -20.36 -21.77 6.36
C LEU A 246 -20.77 -20.31 6.32
N ILE A 247 -20.52 -19.54 7.39
CA ILE A 247 -20.81 -18.10 7.44
C ILE A 247 -20.05 -17.36 6.34
N GLN A 248 -18.76 -17.65 6.14
CA GLN A 248 -17.98 -17.05 5.06
C GLN A 248 -18.57 -17.35 3.68
N SER A 249 -18.91 -18.63 3.43
CA SER A 249 -19.52 -19.03 2.15
C SER A 249 -20.86 -18.34 1.91
N LEU A 250 -21.69 -18.21 2.95
CA LEU A 250 -22.98 -17.52 2.89
C LEU A 250 -22.80 -16.04 2.54
N VAL A 251 -21.86 -15.36 3.21
CA VAL A 251 -21.56 -13.95 2.94
C VAL A 251 -21.09 -13.78 1.48
N ILE A 252 -20.19 -14.64 1.00
CA ILE A 252 -19.70 -14.59 -0.39
C ILE A 252 -20.85 -14.79 -1.38
N VAL A 253 -21.69 -15.82 -1.18
CA VAL A 253 -22.84 -16.10 -2.05
C VAL A 253 -23.82 -14.91 -2.06
N LEU A 254 -24.12 -14.34 -0.90
CA LEU A 254 -25.00 -13.16 -0.81
C LEU A 254 -24.40 -11.94 -1.50
N THR A 255 -23.09 -11.69 -1.34
CA THR A 255 -22.40 -10.58 -2.02
C THR A 255 -22.43 -10.77 -3.54
N VAL A 256 -22.13 -11.98 -4.03
CA VAL A 256 -22.18 -12.30 -5.47
C VAL A 256 -23.60 -12.16 -6.02
N LEU A 257 -24.61 -12.62 -5.28
CA LEU A 257 -26.02 -12.47 -5.65
C LEU A 257 -26.40 -10.99 -5.79
N VAL A 258 -26.02 -10.14 -4.82
CA VAL A 258 -26.29 -8.70 -4.88
C VAL A 258 -25.60 -8.06 -6.08
N ILE A 259 -24.35 -8.41 -6.36
CA ILE A 259 -23.63 -7.91 -7.54
C ILE A 259 -24.32 -8.35 -8.84
N ALA A 260 -24.75 -9.61 -8.93
CA ALA A 260 -25.47 -10.12 -10.11
C ALA A 260 -26.80 -9.39 -10.32
N ILE A 261 -27.56 -9.15 -9.25
CA ILE A 261 -28.80 -8.36 -9.29
C ILE A 261 -28.51 -6.92 -9.76
N LEU A 262 -27.46 -6.28 -9.24
CA LEU A 262 -27.08 -4.94 -9.66
C LEU A 262 -26.71 -4.89 -11.15
N LEU A 263 -25.97 -5.86 -11.66
CA LEU A 263 -25.56 -5.91 -13.07
C LEU A 263 -26.74 -6.20 -14.03
N GLU A 264 -27.71 -7.01 -13.62
CA GLU A 264 -28.84 -7.40 -14.46
C GLU A 264 -29.96 -6.35 -14.46
N PHE A 265 -30.31 -5.81 -13.29
CA PHE A 265 -31.49 -4.95 -13.12
C PHE A 265 -31.19 -3.45 -13.15
N THR A 266 -29.92 -3.03 -13.17
CA THR A 266 -29.55 -1.61 -13.18
C THR A 266 -28.52 -1.33 -14.30
N PRO A 267 -28.35 -0.07 -14.76
CA PRO A 267 -27.35 0.27 -15.78
C PRO A 267 -25.89 0.22 -15.26
N PHE A 268 -25.66 -0.46 -14.14
CA PHE A 268 -24.38 -0.60 -13.49
C PHE A 268 -23.46 -1.53 -14.29
N LYS A 269 -22.22 -1.09 -14.54
CA LYS A 269 -21.24 -1.85 -15.32
C LYS A 269 -20.24 -2.53 -14.41
N PHE A 270 -19.59 -3.59 -14.91
CA PHE A 270 -18.50 -4.23 -14.16
C PHE A 270 -17.38 -3.24 -13.77
N ILE A 271 -17.03 -2.29 -14.65
CA ILE A 271 -16.03 -1.27 -14.33
C ILE A 271 -16.46 -0.33 -13.20
N ASP A 272 -17.77 -0.16 -12.99
CA ASP A 272 -18.32 0.65 -11.90
C ASP A 272 -18.03 0.01 -10.53
N LEU A 273 -17.81 -1.31 -10.45
CA LEU A 273 -17.31 -1.97 -9.23
C LEU A 273 -15.92 -1.44 -8.87
N LEU A 274 -14.98 -1.43 -9.82
CA LEU A 274 -13.63 -0.93 -9.58
C LEU A 274 -13.65 0.56 -9.25
N THR A 275 -14.42 1.35 -10.00
CA THR A 275 -14.60 2.79 -9.75
C THR A 275 -15.21 3.06 -8.38
N SER A 276 -16.13 2.22 -7.91
CA SER A 276 -16.70 2.32 -6.56
C SER A 276 -15.66 2.05 -5.47
N LEU A 277 -14.77 1.06 -5.65
CA LEU A 277 -13.66 0.82 -4.71
C LEU A 277 -12.73 2.03 -4.61
N LEU A 278 -12.42 2.66 -5.75
CA LEU A 278 -11.60 3.89 -5.79
C LEU A 278 -12.28 5.09 -5.10
N ALA A 279 -13.61 5.08 -4.94
CA ALA A 279 -14.34 6.12 -4.21
C ALA A 279 -14.44 5.80 -2.70
N PHE A 280 -14.83 4.57 -2.37
CA PHE A 280 -15.23 4.20 -1.02
C PHE A 280 -14.04 3.81 -0.13
N ILE A 281 -12.96 3.23 -0.68
CA ILE A 281 -11.76 2.94 0.12
C ILE A 281 -11.15 4.23 0.68
N PRO A 282 -10.91 5.29 -0.11
CA PRO A 282 -10.45 6.58 0.44
C PRO A 282 -11.46 7.23 1.40
N ALA A 283 -12.76 7.11 1.13
CA ALA A 283 -13.79 7.63 2.03
C ALA A 283 -13.73 6.97 3.42
N GLY A 284 -13.55 5.65 3.49
CA GLY A 284 -13.37 4.94 4.75
C GLY A 284 -12.09 5.34 5.49
N TRP A 285 -10.99 5.60 4.76
CA TRP A 285 -9.79 6.18 5.36
C TRP A 285 -10.06 7.58 5.94
N GLY A 286 -10.79 8.43 5.23
CA GLY A 286 -11.22 9.75 5.72
C GLY A 286 -12.07 9.67 6.99
N LEU A 287 -12.98 8.69 7.11
CA LEU A 287 -13.74 8.45 8.34
C LEU A 287 -12.82 8.07 9.50
N ILE A 288 -11.83 7.21 9.27
CA ILE A 288 -10.85 6.82 10.27
C ILE A 288 -10.03 8.04 10.71
N SER A 289 -9.55 8.88 9.78
CA SER A 289 -8.80 10.10 10.11
C SER A 289 -9.61 11.07 10.97
N ILE A 290 -10.87 11.32 10.63
CA ILE A 290 -11.77 12.15 11.46
C ILE A 290 -11.99 11.51 12.84
N ALA A 291 -12.19 10.19 12.89
CA ALA A 291 -12.38 9.49 14.16
C ALA A 291 -11.13 9.57 15.07
N GLN A 292 -9.92 9.62 14.50
CA GLN A 292 -8.69 9.85 15.26
C GLN A 292 -8.65 11.24 15.90
N VAL A 293 -9.11 12.27 15.19
CA VAL A 293 -9.22 13.64 15.75
C VAL A 293 -10.24 13.67 16.90
N LEU A 294 -11.34 12.92 16.77
CA LEU A 294 -12.40 12.77 17.77
C LEU A 294 -12.14 11.70 18.83
N ARG A 295 -10.93 11.13 18.87
CA ARG A 295 -10.53 10.06 19.79
C ARG A 295 -10.95 10.28 21.25
N PRO A 296 -10.80 11.47 21.88
CA PRO A 296 -11.17 11.66 23.28
C PRO A 296 -12.64 11.33 23.60
N PHE A 297 -13.53 11.42 22.61
CA PHE A 297 -14.96 11.11 22.77
C PHE A 297 -15.30 9.68 22.39
N LEU A 298 -14.56 9.10 21.43
CA LEU A 298 -14.84 7.76 20.89
C LEU A 298 -14.14 6.64 21.67
N GLN A 299 -13.00 6.91 22.31
CA GLN A 299 -12.14 5.89 22.91
C GLN A 299 -12.84 5.04 24.00
N SER A 300 -13.85 5.57 24.68
CA SER A 300 -14.63 4.85 25.69
C SER A 300 -15.73 3.95 25.12
N THR A 301 -15.94 3.98 23.80
CA THR A 301 -17.03 3.27 23.12
C THR A 301 -16.54 2.02 22.41
N VAL A 302 -17.43 1.05 22.17
CA VAL A 302 -17.14 -0.18 21.40
C VAL A 302 -16.74 0.14 19.94
N VAL A 303 -17.13 1.31 19.44
CA VAL A 303 -16.77 1.77 18.09
C VAL A 303 -15.26 1.95 17.95
N TRP A 304 -14.54 2.31 19.03
CA TRP A 304 -13.09 2.51 18.98
C TRP A 304 -12.33 1.22 18.62
N GLU A 305 -12.69 0.09 19.22
CA GLU A 305 -12.09 -1.21 18.90
C GLU A 305 -12.31 -1.59 17.43
N THR A 306 -13.51 -1.31 16.90
CA THR A 306 -13.82 -1.53 15.48
C THR A 306 -12.98 -0.63 14.58
N LEU A 307 -12.81 0.65 14.94
CA LEU A 307 -11.97 1.60 14.21
C LEU A 307 -10.50 1.20 14.20
N VAL A 308 -9.95 0.75 15.34
CA VAL A 308 -8.56 0.25 15.42
C VAL A 308 -8.40 -0.98 14.52
N SER A 309 -9.35 -1.90 14.54
CA SER A 309 -9.30 -3.09 13.70
C SER A 309 -9.41 -2.77 12.20
N LEU A 310 -10.27 -1.82 11.82
CA LEU A 310 -10.35 -1.31 10.44
C LEU A 310 -9.07 -0.59 10.01
N ALA A 311 -8.50 0.26 10.88
CA ALA A 311 -7.24 0.94 10.61
C ALA A 311 -6.10 -0.05 10.35
N ARG A 312 -6.05 -1.16 11.11
CA ARG A 312 -5.09 -2.25 10.87
C ARG A 312 -5.22 -2.82 9.47
N LEU A 313 -6.46 -3.05 9.00
CA LEU A 313 -6.70 -3.53 7.64
C LEU A 313 -6.27 -2.52 6.57
N TYR A 314 -6.48 -1.23 6.79
CA TYR A 314 -5.99 -0.18 5.89
C TYR A 314 -4.47 -0.18 5.81
N ASP A 315 -3.77 -0.30 6.95
CA ASP A 315 -2.30 -0.35 6.95
C ASP A 315 -1.76 -1.63 6.29
N ILE A 316 -2.44 -2.77 6.43
CA ILE A 316 -2.12 -3.99 5.66
C ILE A 316 -2.29 -3.71 4.16
N LEU A 317 -3.42 -3.13 3.74
CA LEU A 317 -3.70 -2.79 2.35
C LEU A 317 -2.63 -1.85 1.78
N PHE A 318 -2.27 -0.79 2.49
CA PHE A 318 -1.20 0.13 2.09
C PHE A 318 0.14 -0.60 2.00
N GLY A 319 0.47 -1.43 3.00
CA GLY A 319 1.68 -2.24 3.01
C GLY A 319 1.80 -3.12 1.77
N VAL A 320 0.72 -3.81 1.40
CA VAL A 320 0.65 -4.65 0.19
C VAL A 320 0.83 -3.80 -1.07
N ILE A 321 0.11 -2.68 -1.21
CA ILE A 321 0.22 -1.78 -2.38
C ILE A 321 1.66 -1.32 -2.59
N ILE A 322 2.39 -1.02 -1.50
CA ILE A 322 3.79 -0.58 -1.55
C ILE A 322 4.73 -1.74 -1.90
N MET A 323 4.49 -2.93 -1.35
CA MET A 323 5.35 -4.09 -1.56
C MET A 323 5.20 -4.72 -2.94
N VAL A 324 4.03 -4.61 -3.60
CA VAL A 324 3.80 -5.15 -4.96
C VAL A 324 4.85 -4.66 -5.98
N PRO A 325 5.08 -3.35 -6.19
CA PRO A 325 6.11 -2.90 -7.13
C PRO A 325 7.52 -3.32 -6.71
N VAL A 326 7.82 -3.37 -5.41
CA VAL A 326 9.12 -3.84 -4.90
C VAL A 326 9.33 -5.33 -5.22
N ALA A 327 8.32 -6.16 -5.00
CA ALA A 327 8.34 -7.59 -5.30
C ALA A 327 8.51 -7.84 -6.81
N LEU A 328 7.78 -7.10 -7.65
CA LEU A 328 7.92 -7.17 -9.11
C LEU A 328 9.34 -6.82 -9.57
N LEU A 329 9.92 -5.73 -9.06
CA LEU A 329 11.28 -5.33 -9.38
C LEU A 329 12.34 -6.31 -8.83
N SER A 330 12.08 -6.92 -7.68
CA SER A 330 12.95 -7.91 -7.05
C SER A 330 12.94 -9.25 -7.78
N TRP A 331 11.83 -9.59 -8.43
CA TRP A 331 11.70 -10.78 -9.25
C TRP A 331 12.42 -10.66 -10.60
N MET A 332 12.58 -9.45 -11.13
CA MET A 332 13.28 -9.22 -12.39
C MET A 332 14.80 -9.46 -12.25
N PRO A 333 15.40 -10.27 -13.14
CA PRO A 333 16.83 -10.54 -13.09
C PRO A 333 17.65 -9.27 -13.34
N GLY A 334 18.73 -9.09 -12.57
CA GLY A 334 19.70 -8.01 -12.76
C GLY A 334 19.36 -6.67 -12.11
N PHE A 335 18.12 -6.41 -11.72
CA PHE A 335 17.72 -5.11 -11.15
C PHE A 335 18.46 -4.79 -9.85
N GLN A 336 18.61 -5.79 -8.97
CA GLN A 336 19.40 -5.68 -7.75
C GLN A 336 20.89 -5.34 -8.02
N SER A 337 21.47 -5.92 -9.08
CA SER A 337 22.86 -5.64 -9.46
C SER A 337 23.02 -4.23 -10.01
N MET A 338 22.02 -3.76 -10.76
CA MET A 338 21.94 -2.40 -11.29
C MET A 338 21.85 -1.38 -10.16
N GLN A 339 20.94 -1.59 -9.20
CA GLN A 339 20.82 -0.77 -7.98
C GLN A 339 22.19 -0.66 -7.28
N THR A 340 22.85 -1.81 -7.08
CA THR A 340 24.11 -1.86 -6.33
C THR A 340 25.22 -1.07 -7.04
N ARG A 341 25.35 -1.21 -8.37
CA ARG A 341 26.38 -0.52 -9.17
C ARG A 341 26.14 0.98 -9.34
N ILE A 342 24.89 1.40 -9.47
CA ILE A 342 24.54 2.81 -9.70
C ILE A 342 24.68 3.61 -8.41
N LEU A 343 24.21 3.07 -7.29
CA LEU A 343 24.05 3.83 -6.05
C LEU A 343 25.18 3.63 -5.06
N PHE A 344 25.93 2.53 -5.16
CA PHE A 344 26.93 2.20 -4.16
C PHE A 344 28.29 1.87 -4.79
N ASN A 345 29.36 2.24 -4.07
CA ASN A 345 30.75 2.10 -4.54
C ASN A 345 31.14 0.62 -4.78
N GLU A 346 32.12 0.34 -5.64
CA GLU A 346 32.66 -1.00 -5.90
C GLU A 346 33.22 -1.71 -4.65
N ALA A 347 33.82 -0.96 -3.71
CA ALA A 347 34.27 -1.53 -2.44
C ALA A 347 33.09 -2.07 -1.61
N PHE A 348 31.94 -1.38 -1.68
CA PHE A 348 30.68 -1.77 -1.04
C PHE A 348 30.01 -2.95 -1.77
N SER A 349 30.07 -2.96 -3.11
CA SER A 349 29.53 -4.05 -3.93
C SER A 349 30.16 -5.40 -3.58
N ARG A 350 31.48 -5.42 -3.30
CA ARG A 350 32.21 -6.61 -2.84
C ARG A 350 31.76 -7.08 -1.45
N GLY A 351 31.52 -6.15 -0.52
CA GLY A 351 30.99 -6.47 0.82
C GLY A 351 29.59 -7.08 0.79
N LEU A 352 28.69 -6.55 -0.05
CA LEU A 352 27.35 -7.13 -0.26
C LEU A 352 27.41 -8.55 -0.85
N GLN A 353 28.31 -8.81 -1.79
CA GLN A 353 28.50 -10.15 -2.35
C GLN A 353 28.95 -11.15 -1.26
N ILE A 354 29.88 -10.75 -0.39
CA ILE A 354 30.34 -11.58 0.74
C ILE A 354 29.19 -11.86 1.72
N SER A 355 28.40 -10.84 2.08
CA SER A 355 27.24 -11.00 2.96
C SER A 355 26.20 -11.98 2.37
N ARG A 356 25.94 -11.90 1.06
CA ARG A 356 25.06 -12.87 0.37
C ARG A 356 25.63 -14.28 0.36
N ILE A 357 26.93 -14.46 0.14
CA ILE A 357 27.57 -15.78 0.21
C ILE A 357 27.45 -16.37 1.61
N LEU A 358 27.67 -15.57 2.66
CA LEU A 358 27.52 -16.00 4.05
C LEU A 358 26.06 -16.35 4.39
N THR A 359 25.11 -15.52 3.95
CA THR A 359 23.67 -15.77 4.14
C THR A 359 23.20 -17.00 3.36
N GLY A 360 23.66 -17.15 2.11
CA GLY A 360 23.38 -18.30 1.26
C GLY A 360 23.98 -19.60 1.80
N LYS A 361 25.14 -19.54 2.45
CA LYS A 361 25.77 -20.70 3.11
C LYS A 361 24.99 -21.16 4.35
N ASN A 362 24.37 -20.22 5.07
CA ASN A 362 23.41 -20.55 6.15
C ASN A 362 22.10 -21.14 5.60
N LEU A 363 21.66 -20.71 4.41
CA LEU A 363 20.48 -21.25 3.73
C LEU A 363 20.71 -22.65 3.13
N ILE A 364 21.92 -23.01 2.70
CA ILE A 364 22.25 -24.36 2.23
C ILE A 364 22.21 -25.38 3.40
N LEU A 365 22.30 -24.91 4.65
CA LEU A 365 22.09 -25.73 5.85
C LEU A 365 20.61 -25.87 6.25
N THR A 366 19.70 -25.16 5.58
CA THR A 366 18.24 -25.28 5.78
C THR A 366 17.57 -25.42 4.41
N SER A 367 17.38 -26.65 3.97
CA SER A 367 16.71 -27.01 2.73
C SER A 367 15.35 -26.33 2.54
N ASP A 368 15.23 -25.54 1.44
CA ASP A 368 14.15 -25.59 0.41
C ASP A 368 13.81 -24.21 -0.17
N LEU A 369 14.56 -23.81 -1.21
CA LEU A 369 14.35 -22.55 -1.95
C LEU A 369 13.14 -22.57 -2.90
N SER A 370 12.62 -23.75 -3.23
CA SER A 370 11.43 -23.94 -4.09
C SER A 370 10.12 -23.66 -3.35
N VAL A 371 10.07 -23.91 -2.04
CA VAL A 371 8.89 -23.67 -1.19
C VAL A 371 8.67 -22.17 -0.96
N ALA A 372 9.75 -21.37 -0.84
CA ALA A 372 9.68 -19.93 -0.59
C ALA A 372 9.02 -19.10 -1.73
N LYS A 373 9.06 -19.60 -2.98
CA LYS A 373 8.40 -18.96 -4.12
C LYS A 373 6.90 -19.27 -4.20
N LEU A 374 6.47 -20.41 -3.66
CA LEU A 374 5.06 -20.82 -3.59
C LEU A 374 4.38 -20.23 -2.36
N THR A 375 5.08 -20.10 -1.23
CA THR A 375 4.52 -19.50 -0.01
C THR A 375 4.24 -18.01 -0.13
N THR A 376 4.93 -17.24 -0.98
CA THR A 376 4.60 -15.81 -1.16
C THR A 376 3.28 -15.60 -1.91
N LEU A 377 2.98 -16.44 -2.91
CA LEU A 377 1.69 -16.45 -3.60
C LEU A 377 0.57 -16.98 -2.70
N TRP A 378 0.88 -17.95 -1.84
CA TRP A 378 -0.04 -18.51 -0.86
C TRP A 378 -0.37 -17.51 0.27
N VAL A 379 0.64 -16.81 0.80
CA VAL A 379 0.47 -15.79 1.86
C VAL A 379 -0.18 -14.51 1.31
N LEU A 380 0.06 -14.12 0.05
CA LEU A 380 -0.71 -13.05 -0.62
C LEU A 380 -2.19 -13.42 -0.79
N ALA A 381 -2.51 -14.71 -1.01
CA ALA A 381 -3.89 -15.20 -1.07
C ALA A 381 -4.54 -15.27 0.33
N GLU A 382 -3.77 -15.67 1.34
CA GLU A 382 -4.21 -15.78 2.74
C GLU A 382 -4.51 -14.40 3.37
N ILE A 383 -3.74 -13.37 3.01
CA ILE A 383 -3.92 -11.98 3.49
C ILE A 383 -5.15 -11.28 2.89
N LEU A 384 -5.61 -11.72 1.72
CA LEU A 384 -6.79 -11.15 1.05
C LEU A 384 -8.11 -11.88 1.37
N HIS A 385 -8.11 -12.90 2.25
CA HIS A 385 -9.28 -13.75 2.51
C HIS A 385 -9.94 -14.29 1.22
N LEU A 386 -9.14 -14.61 0.21
CA LEU A 386 -9.57 -15.15 -1.08
C LEU A 386 -9.22 -16.65 -1.16
N ASP A 387 -9.62 -17.42 -0.14
CA ASP A 387 -9.23 -18.83 0.00
C ASP A 387 -9.77 -19.75 -1.12
N HIS A 388 -10.83 -19.38 -1.85
CA HIS A 388 -11.50 -20.37 -2.71
C HIS A 388 -11.75 -19.97 -4.17
N ALA A 389 -11.84 -18.68 -4.51
CA ALA A 389 -12.02 -18.26 -5.92
C ALA A 389 -10.76 -18.52 -6.77
N ILE A 390 -9.60 -18.56 -6.12
CA ILE A 390 -8.30 -18.79 -6.75
C ILE A 390 -7.98 -20.30 -6.80
N GLU A 391 -8.42 -21.12 -5.84
CA GLU A 391 -8.27 -22.59 -5.93
C GLU A 391 -8.94 -23.18 -7.18
N THR A 392 -10.11 -22.67 -7.59
CA THR A 392 -10.79 -23.10 -8.82
C THR A 392 -10.07 -22.63 -10.09
N MET A 393 -9.45 -21.45 -10.05
CA MET A 393 -8.64 -20.92 -11.16
C MET A 393 -7.28 -21.64 -11.27
N PHE A 394 -6.61 -21.93 -10.15
CA PHE A 394 -5.30 -22.58 -10.11
C PHE A 394 -5.38 -24.09 -10.25
N SER A 395 -6.48 -24.75 -9.85
CA SER A 395 -6.73 -26.16 -10.22
C SER A 395 -6.76 -26.32 -11.74
N SER A 396 -7.35 -25.35 -12.45
CA SER A 396 -7.41 -25.33 -13.92
C SER A 396 -6.03 -25.08 -14.56
N VAL A 397 -5.22 -24.17 -14.00
CA VAL A 397 -3.87 -23.85 -14.53
C VAL A 397 -2.82 -24.91 -14.14
N SER A 398 -2.90 -25.46 -12.93
CA SER A 398 -2.06 -26.59 -12.46
C SER A 398 -2.33 -27.86 -13.28
N PHE A 399 -3.59 -28.11 -13.65
CA PHE A 399 -3.95 -29.20 -14.56
C PHE A 399 -3.38 -28.99 -15.97
N ILE A 400 -3.40 -27.75 -16.49
CA ILE A 400 -2.83 -27.41 -17.81
C ILE A 400 -1.30 -27.57 -17.81
N LEU A 401 -0.60 -27.05 -16.79
CA LEU A 401 0.86 -27.15 -16.69
C LEU A 401 1.33 -28.60 -16.44
N LYS A 402 0.55 -29.40 -15.69
CA LYS A 402 0.87 -30.82 -15.46
C LYS A 402 0.62 -31.69 -16.70
N CYS A 403 -0.28 -31.31 -17.59
CA CYS A 403 -0.44 -31.97 -18.89
C CYS A 403 0.74 -31.69 -19.85
N GLU A 404 1.36 -30.50 -19.74
CA GLU A 404 2.51 -30.10 -20.55
C GLU A 404 3.82 -30.74 -20.06
N GLU A 405 3.99 -30.91 -18.74
CA GLU A 405 5.13 -31.62 -18.12
C GLU A 405 5.10 -33.15 -18.33
N ILE A 406 3.92 -33.74 -18.53
CA ILE A 406 3.74 -35.19 -18.75
C ILE A 406 3.69 -35.55 -20.25
N GLY A 407 3.78 -34.57 -21.15
CA GLY A 407 3.82 -34.81 -22.61
C GLY A 407 2.51 -35.36 -23.20
N MET A 408 1.37 -35.15 -22.54
CA MET A 408 0.07 -35.55 -23.06
C MET A 408 -0.47 -34.49 -24.03
N LYS A 409 -0.46 -34.80 -25.34
CA LYS A 409 -1.18 -33.99 -26.34
C LYS A 409 -2.70 -34.12 -26.12
N PRO A 410 -3.47 -33.02 -26.16
CA PRO A 410 -4.93 -33.10 -26.13
C PRO A 410 -5.43 -33.83 -27.39
N VAL A 411 -6.22 -34.88 -27.19
CA VAL A 411 -6.88 -35.62 -28.26
C VAL A 411 -7.96 -34.72 -28.86
N THR A 412 -7.68 -34.15 -30.03
CA THR A 412 -8.70 -33.57 -30.90
C THR A 412 -9.38 -34.68 -31.68
N LYS A 413 -10.55 -35.13 -31.21
CA LYS A 413 -11.50 -35.86 -32.04
C LYS A 413 -12.93 -35.58 -31.58
N TRP A 414 -13.61 -34.73 -32.34
CA TRP A 414 -15.06 -34.78 -32.51
C TRP A 414 -15.32 -34.77 -34.02
N SER A 415 -15.58 -35.98 -34.53
CA SER A 415 -16.52 -36.22 -35.62
C SER A 415 -17.88 -36.45 -35.01
#